data_AF-A0A2P5L4T4-F1
#
_entry.id   AF-A0A2P5L4T4-F1
#
_cell.length_a   1.000
_cell.length_b   1.000
_cell.length_c   1.000
_cell.angle_alpha   90.00
_cell.angle_beta   90.00
_cell.angle_gamma   90.00
#
_symmetry.space_group_name_H-M   'P 1'
#
loop_
_entity.id
_entity.type
_entity.pdbx_description
1 polymer ?
#
loop_
_entity_poly.entity_id
_entity_poly.type
_entity_poly.pdbx_seq_one_letter_code
_entity_poly.pdbx_strand_id
1 'polypeptide(L)'
;MCFKNSDGLADFGLWIMPRNQHAGMLEDWVKSCIDEDEQALFEHAANVVQQLATPKFPPHKISKAEVATWLAWQKEPGHGLYHLVTEGLLNRQRPLFVELEQWLQKVFADLPEQ
;
A
#
# COMPACT_ATOMS: atom_id res chain seq x y z
N MET A 1 -8.58 11.26 -10.31
CA MET A 1 -8.83 12.44 -11.16
C MET A 1 -7.51 12.94 -11.74
N CYS A 2 -7.53 13.55 -12.92
CA CYS A 2 -6.33 14.08 -13.60
C CYS A 2 -6.69 15.45 -14.18
N PHE A 3 -5.82 16.44 -13.96
CA PHE A 3 -6.02 17.83 -14.34
C PHE A 3 -4.86 18.25 -15.24
N LYS A 4 -5.20 18.75 -16.43
CA LYS A 4 -4.21 19.10 -17.46
C LYS A 4 -3.45 20.37 -17.08
N ASN A 5 -2.13 20.33 -17.18
CA ASN A 5 -1.29 21.52 -17.09
C ASN A 5 -1.02 22.10 -18.49
N SER A 6 -0.91 23.43 -18.59
CA SER A 6 -0.73 24.13 -19.88
C SER A 6 0.71 24.62 -20.10
N ASP A 7 1.60 24.37 -19.17
CA ASP A 7 2.99 24.86 -19.13
C ASP A 7 4.03 23.82 -19.56
N GLY A 8 3.59 22.63 -19.98
CA GLY A 8 4.46 21.53 -20.39
C GLY A 8 4.99 20.68 -19.23
N LEU A 9 4.57 20.94 -17.99
CA LEU A 9 4.84 20.07 -16.84
C LEU A 9 3.82 18.91 -16.77
N ALA A 10 4.15 17.87 -16.00
CA ALA A 10 3.28 16.72 -15.80
C ALA A 10 1.90 17.14 -15.27
N ASP A 11 0.86 16.43 -15.70
CA ASP A 11 -0.50 16.66 -15.22
C ASP A 11 -0.61 16.46 -13.71
N PHE A 12 -1.50 17.23 -13.09
CA PHE A 12 -1.80 17.03 -11.67
C PHE A 12 -2.77 15.85 -11.49
N GLY A 13 -2.30 14.80 -10.82
CA GLY A 13 -3.13 13.67 -10.41
C GLY A 13 -3.61 13.79 -8.97
N LEU A 14 -4.93 13.68 -8.76
CA LEU A 14 -5.51 13.44 -7.43
C LEU A 14 -6.04 12.00 -7.33
N TRP A 15 -5.43 11.21 -6.45
CA TRP A 15 -5.94 9.90 -6.03
C TRP A 15 -6.48 10.01 -4.61
N ILE A 16 -7.69 9.47 -4.40
CA ILE A 16 -8.32 9.40 -3.08
C ILE A 16 -8.58 7.94 -2.77
N MET A 17 -7.96 7.46 -1.71
CA MET A 17 -7.78 6.03 -1.46
C MET A 17 -9.09 5.31 -1.11
N PRO A 18 -9.22 4.03 -1.48
CA PRO A 18 -8.98 3.56 -2.85
C PRO A 18 -10.09 4.05 -3.81
N ARG A 19 -11.25 4.42 -3.25
CA ARG A 19 -12.45 4.94 -3.92
C ARG A 19 -13.16 6.05 -3.12
N ASN A 20 -12.56 6.55 -2.02
CA ASN A 20 -13.17 7.51 -1.09
C ASN A 20 -14.52 7.08 -0.48
N GLN A 21 -14.80 5.78 -0.43
CA GLN A 21 -16.06 5.23 0.09
C GLN A 21 -15.96 4.78 1.55
N HIS A 22 -14.73 4.50 2.00
CA HIS A 22 -14.47 3.99 3.33
C HIS A 22 -13.27 4.74 3.93
N ALA A 23 -13.31 4.94 5.25
CA ALA A 23 -12.12 5.32 5.98
C ALA A 23 -11.08 4.19 5.83
N GLY A 24 -9.83 4.56 5.58
CA GLY A 24 -8.77 3.57 5.38
C GLY A 24 -7.42 4.24 5.31
N MET A 25 -6.40 3.44 5.55
CA MET A 25 -4.99 3.82 5.57
C MET A 25 -4.26 3.10 4.44
N LEU A 26 -3.10 3.62 4.00
CA LEU A 26 -2.33 2.96 2.96
C LEU A 26 -2.05 1.49 3.28
N GLU A 27 -1.91 1.16 4.55
CA GLU A 27 -1.76 -0.21 5.04
C GLU A 27 -2.99 -1.09 4.78
N ASP A 28 -4.21 -0.54 4.73
CA ASP A 28 -5.39 -1.30 4.32
C ASP A 28 -5.36 -1.65 2.83
N TRP A 29 -4.85 -0.74 2.00
CA TRP A 29 -4.59 -1.03 0.58
C TRP A 29 -3.51 -2.11 0.45
N VAL A 30 -2.43 -2.04 1.23
CA VAL A 30 -1.36 -3.07 1.25
C VAL A 30 -1.94 -4.44 1.55
N LYS A 31 -2.73 -4.57 2.62
CA LYS A 31 -3.38 -5.84 3.02
C LYS A 31 -4.20 -6.47 1.90
N SER A 32 -4.89 -5.65 1.11
CA SER A 32 -5.69 -6.13 -0.02
C SER A 32 -4.87 -6.64 -1.21
N CYS A 33 -3.57 -6.32 -1.22
CA CYS A 33 -2.63 -6.62 -2.28
C CYS A 33 -1.54 -7.62 -1.86
N ILE A 34 -1.54 -8.14 -0.63
CA ILE A 34 -0.53 -9.10 -0.17
C ILE A 34 -0.56 -10.34 -1.09
N ASP A 35 0.64 -10.81 -1.44
CA ASP A 35 0.80 -12.01 -2.26
C ASP A 35 0.32 -13.27 -1.52
N GLU A 36 -0.20 -14.24 -2.26
CA GLU A 36 -0.72 -15.48 -1.70
C GLU A 36 0.32 -16.22 -0.84
N ASP A 37 1.58 -16.21 -1.25
CA ASP A 37 2.66 -16.87 -0.53
C ASP A 37 3.00 -16.17 0.81
N GLU A 38 2.67 -14.89 0.94
CA GLU A 38 2.90 -14.07 2.13
C GLU A 38 1.71 -14.09 3.11
N GLN A 39 0.54 -14.56 2.66
CA GLN A 39 -0.71 -14.47 3.40
C GLN A 39 -0.62 -15.14 4.78
N ALA A 40 -0.01 -16.33 4.87
CA ALA A 40 0.13 -17.05 6.13
C ALA A 40 1.02 -16.31 7.15
N LEU A 41 2.12 -15.70 6.67
CA LEU A 41 3.01 -14.92 7.53
C LEU A 41 2.35 -13.62 7.99
N PHE A 42 1.64 -12.94 7.09
CA PHE A 42 0.87 -11.75 7.43
C PHE A 42 -0.22 -12.04 8.47
N GLU A 43 -0.98 -13.13 8.30
CA GLU A 43 -2.00 -13.55 9.28
C GLU A 43 -1.40 -13.81 10.66
N HIS A 44 -0.21 -14.42 10.70
CA HIS A 44 0.51 -14.61 11.96
C HIS A 44 0.88 -13.26 12.62
N ALA A 45 1.42 -12.33 11.84
CA ALA A 45 1.77 -10.99 12.33
C ALA A 45 0.55 -10.23 12.84
N ALA A 46 -0.55 -10.29 12.10
CA ALA A 46 -1.81 -9.67 12.48
C ALA A 46 -2.33 -10.26 13.80
N ASN A 47 -2.33 -11.59 13.93
CA ASN A 47 -2.75 -12.26 15.16
C ASN A 47 -1.90 -11.84 16.38
N VAL A 48 -0.58 -11.73 16.23
CA VAL A 48 0.31 -11.26 17.31
C VAL A 48 -0.05 -9.84 17.74
N VAL A 49 -0.31 -8.95 16.79
CA VAL A 49 -0.71 -7.56 17.07
C VAL A 49 -2.07 -7.49 17.79
N GLN A 50 -3.04 -8.30 17.35
CA GLN A 50 -4.38 -8.37 17.95
C GLN A 50 -4.37 -8.94 19.38
N GLN A 51 -3.40 -9.79 19.70
CA GLN A 51 -3.24 -10.42 21.02
C GLN A 51 -2.51 -9.54 22.05
N LEU A 52 -2.06 -8.34 21.67
CA LEU A 52 -1.42 -7.42 22.60
C LEU A 52 -2.41 -7.01 23.70
N ALA A 53 -2.10 -7.35 24.96
CA ALA A 53 -2.94 -6.99 26.11
C ALA A 53 -3.02 -5.47 26.33
N THR A 54 -1.93 -4.74 26.05
CA THR A 54 -1.79 -3.29 26.27
C THR A 54 -1.12 -2.61 25.08
N PRO A 55 -1.82 -2.48 23.93
CA PRO A 55 -1.25 -1.83 22.76
C PRO A 55 -0.93 -0.36 23.07
N LYS A 56 0.28 0.08 22.72
CA LYS A 56 0.73 1.48 22.89
C LYS A 56 0.18 2.42 21.82
N PHE A 57 -0.39 1.88 20.75
CA PHE A 57 -0.96 2.63 19.64
C PHE A 57 -2.48 2.70 19.78
N PRO A 58 -3.13 3.77 19.28
CA PRO A 58 -4.58 3.88 19.30
C PRO A 58 -5.24 2.89 18.31
N PRO A 59 -6.51 2.47 18.55
CA PRO A 59 -7.18 1.44 17.73
C PRO A 59 -7.17 1.72 16.22
N HIS A 60 -7.32 2.98 15.81
CA HIS A 60 -7.31 3.35 14.38
C HIS A 60 -5.96 3.17 13.68
N LYS A 61 -4.88 2.83 14.41
CA LYS A 61 -3.56 2.52 13.84
C LYS A 61 -3.28 1.01 13.79
N ILE A 62 -4.28 0.16 14.02
CA ILE A 62 -4.12 -1.30 14.00
C ILE A 62 -3.49 -1.78 12.69
N SER A 63 -3.96 -1.29 11.53
CA SER A 63 -3.41 -1.66 10.23
C SER A 63 -1.94 -1.29 10.06
N LYS A 64 -1.50 -0.18 10.67
CA LYS A 64 -0.07 0.19 10.70
C LYS A 64 0.75 -0.81 11.50
N ALA A 65 0.25 -1.21 12.67
CA ALA A 65 0.96 -2.14 13.54
C ALA A 65 1.08 -3.52 12.90
N GLU A 66 0.02 -4.02 12.27
CA GLU A 66 0.01 -5.32 11.58
C GLU A 66 1.00 -5.34 10.41
N VAL A 67 0.93 -4.34 9.51
CA VAL A 67 1.84 -4.26 8.35
C VAL A 67 3.29 -4.03 8.79
N ALA A 68 3.54 -3.17 9.78
CA ALA A 68 4.90 -2.95 10.29
C ALA A 68 5.50 -4.19 10.96
N THR A 69 4.67 -4.98 11.66
CA THR A 69 5.12 -6.23 12.29
C THR A 69 5.45 -7.28 11.23
N TRP A 70 4.59 -7.44 10.22
CA TRP A 70 4.85 -8.32 9.08
C TRP A 70 6.12 -7.90 8.31
N LEU A 71 6.31 -6.60 8.05
CA LEU A 71 7.52 -6.06 7.41
C LEU A 71 8.78 -6.31 8.23
N ALA A 72 8.70 -6.30 9.56
CA ALA A 72 9.84 -6.59 10.43
C ALA A 72 10.30 -8.06 10.36
N TRP A 73 9.53 -8.95 9.73
CA TRP A 73 9.86 -10.37 9.55
C TRP A 73 10.25 -10.71 8.10
N GLN A 74 10.28 -9.72 7.22
CA GLN A 74 10.74 -9.89 5.86
C GLN A 74 12.25 -10.10 5.79
N LYS A 75 12.73 -10.55 4.63
CA LYS A 75 14.14 -10.83 4.36
C LYS A 75 15.06 -9.69 4.81
N GLU A 76 14.66 -8.45 4.52
CA GLU A 76 15.36 -7.24 4.97
C GLU A 76 14.45 -6.46 5.94
N PRO A 77 14.63 -6.61 7.27
CA PRO A 77 13.83 -5.91 8.25
C PRO A 77 14.20 -4.43 8.36
N GLY A 78 13.23 -3.60 8.76
CA GLY A 78 13.43 -2.16 8.98
C GLY A 78 13.17 -1.29 7.74
N HIS A 79 12.87 -1.90 6.59
CA HIS A 79 12.42 -1.18 5.42
C HIS A 79 10.94 -0.75 5.52
N GLY A 80 10.63 0.39 4.91
CA GLY A 80 9.27 0.93 4.85
C GLY A 80 8.45 0.34 3.70
N LEU A 81 7.23 0.86 3.51
CA LEU A 81 6.29 0.38 2.49
C LEU A 81 6.82 0.40 1.06
N TYR A 82 7.81 1.26 0.74
CA TYR A 82 8.41 1.31 -0.59
C TYR A 82 9.02 -0.04 -1.01
N HIS A 83 9.48 -0.83 -0.05
CA HIS A 83 10.11 -2.13 -0.26
C HIS A 83 9.11 -3.22 -0.69
N LEU A 84 7.82 -3.04 -0.38
CA LEU A 84 6.76 -3.97 -0.78
C LEU A 84 6.65 -4.11 -2.30
N VAL A 85 6.92 -3.02 -3.02
CA VAL A 85 6.78 -2.96 -4.49
C VAL A 85 7.97 -3.66 -5.18
N THR A 86 9.14 -3.66 -4.54
CA THR A 86 10.40 -4.16 -5.12
C THR A 86 10.64 -5.65 -4.90
N GLU A 87 10.18 -6.21 -3.78
CA GLU A 87 10.46 -7.61 -3.39
C GLU A 87 9.39 -8.63 -3.81
N GLY A 88 8.35 -8.22 -4.54
CA GLY A 88 7.28 -9.14 -4.94
C GLY A 88 6.36 -9.58 -3.79
N LEU A 89 6.32 -8.82 -2.69
CA LEU A 89 5.45 -9.07 -1.54
C LEU A 89 3.97 -8.74 -1.80
N LEU A 90 3.68 -8.13 -2.95
CA LEU A 90 2.34 -7.76 -3.38
C LEU A 90 1.99 -8.47 -4.68
N ASN A 91 0.81 -9.08 -4.72
CA ASN A 91 0.22 -9.60 -5.94
C ASN A 91 -0.32 -8.44 -6.80
N ARG A 92 0.40 -8.17 -7.89
CA ARG A 92 0.10 -7.07 -8.84
C ARG A 92 -1.18 -7.28 -9.66
N GLN A 93 -1.77 -8.48 -9.63
CA GLN A 93 -3.02 -8.80 -10.30
C GLN A 93 -4.25 -8.50 -9.44
N ARG A 94 -4.06 -8.10 -8.17
CA ARG A 94 -5.17 -7.73 -7.29
C ARG A 94 -5.89 -6.48 -7.83
N PRO A 95 -7.23 -6.42 -7.80
CA PRO A 95 -7.99 -5.32 -8.42
C PRO A 95 -7.55 -3.94 -7.95
N LEU A 96 -7.29 -3.76 -6.64
CA LEU A 96 -6.86 -2.48 -6.08
C LEU A 96 -5.42 -2.10 -6.45
N PHE A 97 -4.57 -3.07 -6.77
CA PHE A 97 -3.25 -2.81 -7.31
C PHE A 97 -3.36 -2.30 -8.74
N VAL A 98 -4.10 -3.04 -9.58
CA VAL A 98 -4.33 -2.68 -10.99
C VAL A 98 -5.00 -1.31 -11.12
N GLU A 99 -5.98 -0.99 -10.27
CA GLU A 99 -6.63 0.32 -10.26
C GLU A 99 -5.65 1.47 -9.96
N LEU A 100 -4.75 1.27 -8.99
CA LEU A 100 -3.72 2.27 -8.66
C LEU A 100 -2.69 2.39 -9.78
N GLU A 101 -2.23 1.27 -10.34
CA GLU A 101 -1.26 1.24 -11.44
C GLU A 101 -1.81 1.97 -12.67
N GLN A 102 -3.04 1.66 -13.09
CA GLN A 102 -3.68 2.34 -14.23
C GLN A 102 -3.86 3.84 -13.98
N TRP A 103 -4.18 4.23 -12.75
CA TRP A 103 -4.28 5.64 -12.40
C TRP A 103 -2.90 6.33 -12.48
N LEU A 104 -1.84 5.72 -11.97
CA LEU A 104 -0.47 6.24 -12.07
C LEU A 104 -0.05 6.39 -13.53
N GLN A 105 -0.25 5.35 -14.34
CA GLN A 105 0.04 5.38 -15.77
C GLN A 105 -0.71 6.53 -16.45
N LYS A 106 -1.98 6.74 -16.14
CA LYS A 106 -2.75 7.85 -16.73
C LYS A 106 -2.24 9.24 -16.34
N VAL A 107 -1.76 9.40 -15.11
CA VAL A 107 -1.25 10.70 -14.61
C VAL A 107 0.14 11.00 -15.17
N PHE A 108 0.94 9.97 -15.40
CA PHE A 108 2.35 10.10 -15.77
C PHE A 108 2.68 9.62 -17.20
N ALA A 109 1.67 9.30 -18.02
CA ALA A 109 1.82 8.76 -19.39
C ALA A 109 2.66 9.64 -20.33
N ASP A 110 2.67 10.95 -20.10
CA ASP A 110 3.32 11.93 -20.97
C ASP A 110 4.71 12.37 -20.43
N LEU A 111 5.25 11.72 -19.39
CA LEU A 111 6.60 11.99 -18.93
C LEU A 111 7.62 11.49 -19.97
N PRO A 112 8.51 12.36 -20.50
CA PRO A 112 9.63 11.92 -21.30
C PRO A 112 10.49 10.94 -20.48
N GLU A 113 11.01 9.87 -21.11
CA GLU A 113 12.09 9.08 -20.50
C GLU A 113 13.23 10.03 -20.10
N GLN A 114 13.67 9.95 -18.84
CA GLN A 114 14.84 10.67 -18.33
C GLN A 114 16.11 9.88 -18.56
#